data_AF-A0A971HX97-F1
#
_entry.id   AF-A0A971HX97-F1
#
_cell.length_a   1.000
_cell.length_b   1.000
_cell.length_c   1.000
_cell.angle_alpha   90.00
_cell.angle_beta   90.00
_cell.angle_gamma   90.00
#
_symmetry.space_group_name_H-M   'P 1'
#
loop_
_entity.id
_entity.type
_entity.pdbx_description
1 polymer ?
#
loop_
_entity_poly.entity_id
_entity_poly.type
_entity_poly.pdbx_seq_one_letter_code
_entity_poly.pdbx_strand_id
1 'polypeptide(L)'
;MNLITLYISTDEKKNEQWTMAATLTFQSMDSQWMLEGRIPEEKDIVPWQEVQLPSGELLSMGVVFDDPHKSIALHVKSQQGPILELMTKGHPCLRFVSPKGTDVTIQIHEDE
;
A
#
# COMPACT_ATOMS: atom_id res chain seq x y z
N MET A 1 9.38 -0.28 17.33
CA MET A 1 9.00 -0.90 16.04
C MET A 1 7.69 -0.24 15.68
N ASN A 2 7.66 0.49 14.56
CA ASN A 2 6.44 1.18 14.17
C ASN A 2 5.59 0.21 13.36
N LEU A 3 4.30 0.14 13.69
CA LEU A 3 3.33 -0.62 12.93
C LEU A 3 2.58 0.34 12.01
N ILE A 4 2.37 -0.09 10.77
CA ILE A 4 1.59 0.67 9.81
C ILE A 4 0.36 -0.15 9.46
N THR A 5 -0.81 0.43 9.68
CA THR A 5 -2.09 -0.19 9.37
C THR A 5 -2.72 0.51 8.17
N LEU A 6 -3.05 -0.27 7.14
CA LEU A 6 -3.79 0.17 5.96
C LEU A 6 -5.26 -0.20 6.11
N TYR A 7 -6.16 0.78 6.07
CA TYR A 7 -7.60 0.55 5.95
C TYR A 7 -8.01 0.73 4.49
N ILE A 8 -8.49 -0.35 3.88
CA ILE A 8 -8.79 -0.39 2.45
C ILE A 8 -10.30 -0.39 2.32
N SER A 9 -10.83 0.61 1.61
CA SER A 9 -12.26 0.74 1.31
C SER A 9 -12.49 0.85 -0.18
N THR A 10 -13.63 0.36 -0.65
CA THR A 10 -14.00 0.37 -2.06
C THR A 10 -15.37 0.99 -2.29
N ASP A 11 -15.53 1.67 -3.42
CA ASP A 11 -16.84 2.08 -3.97
C ASP A 11 -17.06 1.37 -5.31
N GLU A 12 -17.69 0.20 -5.25
CA GLU A 12 -17.96 -0.62 -6.45
C GLU A 12 -19.12 -0.07 -7.27
N LYS A 13 -20.04 0.67 -6.64
CA LYS A 13 -21.27 1.16 -7.28
C LYS A 13 -21.12 2.59 -7.79
N LYS A 14 -19.97 3.24 -7.55
CA LYS A 14 -19.70 4.65 -7.85
C LYS A 14 -20.81 5.56 -7.30
N ASN A 15 -21.29 5.21 -6.11
CA ASN A 15 -22.42 5.87 -5.45
C ASN A 15 -21.99 6.55 -4.14
N GLU A 16 -20.68 6.73 -3.95
CA GLU A 16 -20.06 7.32 -2.76
C GLU A 16 -20.31 6.53 -1.46
N GLN A 17 -20.82 5.30 -1.56
CA GLN A 17 -20.94 4.38 -0.42
C GLN A 17 -19.70 3.49 -0.33
N TRP A 18 -18.76 3.92 0.51
CA TRP A 18 -17.53 3.19 0.78
C TRP A 18 -17.79 1.99 1.68
N THR A 19 -17.32 0.82 1.27
CA THR A 19 -17.35 -0.41 2.06
C THR A 19 -15.93 -0.82 2.41
N MET A 20 -15.68 -1.19 3.67
CA MET A 20 -14.37 -1.69 4.10
C MET A 20 -14.12 -3.05 3.46
N ALA A 21 -13.02 -3.16 2.71
CA ALA A 21 -12.61 -4.37 2.02
C ALA A 21 -11.60 -5.18 2.86
N ALA A 22 -10.62 -4.50 3.48
CA ALA A 22 -9.60 -5.17 4.29
C ALA A 22 -8.87 -4.22 5.24
N THR A 23 -8.17 -4.82 6.20
CA THR A 23 -7.18 -4.18 7.08
C THR A 23 -5.88 -4.94 6.95
N LEU A 24 -4.80 -4.26 6.58
CA LEU A 24 -3.46 -4.86 6.48
C LEU A 24 -2.52 -4.17 7.48
N THR A 25 -1.75 -4.95 8.23
CA THR A 25 -0.78 -4.39 9.20
C THR A 25 0.62 -4.83 8.80
N PHE A 26 1.51 -3.85 8.66
CA PHE A 26 2.90 -4.03 8.28
C PHE A 26 3.81 -3.66 9.45
N GLN A 27 4.88 -4.44 9.61
CA GLN A 27 6.04 -3.92 10.33
C GLN A 27 6.77 -2.97 9.38
N SER A 28 7.03 -1.77 9.85
CA SER A 28 7.75 -0.79 9.05
C SER A 28 9.16 -1.29 8.73
N MET A 29 9.52 -1.28 7.44
CA MET A 29 10.87 -1.57 6.97
C MET A 29 11.57 -0.27 6.61
N ASP A 30 12.77 -0.08 7.16
CA ASP A 30 13.63 1.04 6.82
C ASP A 30 14.36 0.73 5.50
N SER A 31 14.42 1.72 4.61
CA SER A 31 15.14 1.61 3.33
C SER A 31 16.66 1.70 3.49
N GLN A 32 17.24 1.18 4.58
CA GLN A 32 18.66 1.28 4.90
C GLN A 32 19.56 0.67 3.80
N TRP A 33 19.04 -0.31 3.05
CA TRP A 33 19.70 -0.85 1.87
C TRP A 33 20.03 0.20 0.80
N MET A 34 19.24 1.29 0.69
CA MET A 34 19.52 2.42 -0.19
C MET A 34 20.81 3.14 0.22
N LEU A 35 21.04 3.28 1.53
CA LEU A 35 22.21 3.95 2.08
C LEU A 35 23.47 3.07 1.99
N GLU A 36 23.30 1.75 2.05
CA GLU A 36 24.40 0.77 1.99
C GLU A 36 24.93 0.54 0.57
N GLY A 37 24.24 1.04 -0.46
CA GLY A 37 24.65 0.87 -1.87
C GLY A 37 24.66 -0.60 -2.33
N ARG A 38 23.96 -1.49 -1.61
CA ARG A 38 23.80 -2.90 -1.98
C ARG A 38 22.67 -3.07 -2.99
N ILE A 39 22.75 -4.12 -3.82
CA ILE A 39 21.60 -4.55 -4.62
C ILE A 39 20.64 -5.29 -3.66
N PRO A 40 19.42 -4.78 -3.43
CA PRO A 40 18.50 -5.40 -2.48
C PRO A 40 17.81 -6.64 -3.06
N GLU A 41 17.45 -7.60 -2.20
CA GLU A 41 16.54 -8.71 -2.56
C GLU A 41 15.07 -8.23 -2.42
N GLU A 42 14.10 -8.82 -3.12
CA GLU A 42 12.70 -8.35 -3.13
C GLU A 42 12.09 -8.16 -1.72
N LYS A 43 12.40 -9.08 -0.80
CA LYS A 43 11.98 -9.02 0.62
C LYS A 43 12.60 -7.85 1.41
N ASP A 44 13.73 -7.33 0.96
CA ASP A 44 14.43 -6.21 1.60
C ASP A 44 13.86 -4.87 1.12
N ILE A 45 13.14 -4.89 -0.01
CA ILE A 45 12.57 -3.69 -0.63
C ILE A 45 11.18 -3.44 -0.08
N VAL A 46 10.28 -4.43 -0.10
CA VAL A 46 8.88 -4.25 0.33
C VAL A 46 8.29 -5.53 0.96
N PRO A 47 7.72 -5.48 2.19
CA PRO A 47 6.94 -6.58 2.73
C PRO A 47 5.57 -6.62 2.05
N TRP A 48 5.38 -7.52 1.09
CA TRP A 48 4.12 -7.66 0.35
C TRP A 48 3.07 -8.45 1.13
N GLN A 49 1.84 -7.96 1.12
CA GLN A 49 0.64 -8.70 1.54
C GLN A 49 -0.43 -8.64 0.44
N GLU A 50 -1.13 -9.75 0.22
CA GLU A 50 -2.22 -9.81 -0.74
C GLU A 50 -3.55 -9.38 -0.11
N VAL A 51 -4.36 -8.68 -0.88
CA VAL A 51 -5.74 -8.33 -0.56
C VAL A 51 -6.65 -8.71 -1.71
N GLN A 52 -7.74 -9.38 -1.38
CA GLN A 52 -8.83 -9.63 -2.31
C GLN A 52 -9.88 -8.53 -2.16
N LEU A 53 -10.10 -7.76 -3.23
CA LEU A 53 -11.20 -6.80 -3.30
C LEU A 53 -12.55 -7.55 -3.36
N PRO A 54 -13.68 -6.92 -2.97
CA PRO A 54 -14.98 -7.58 -3.02
C PRO A 54 -15.39 -8.04 -4.44
N SER A 55 -14.88 -7.36 -5.47
CA SER A 55 -14.99 -7.75 -6.88
C SER A 55 -14.27 -9.06 -7.24
N GLY A 56 -13.50 -9.64 -6.32
CA GLY A 56 -12.66 -10.81 -6.51
C GLY A 56 -11.30 -10.51 -7.15
N GLU A 57 -10.97 -9.24 -7.41
CA GLU A 57 -9.63 -8.83 -7.85
C GLU A 57 -8.60 -9.00 -6.72
N LEU A 58 -7.42 -9.53 -7.05
CA LEU A 58 -6.29 -9.65 -6.13
C LEU A 58 -5.27 -8.54 -6.38
N LEU A 59 -4.94 -7.80 -5.33
CA LEU A 59 -3.86 -6.81 -5.31
C LEU A 59 -2.82 -7.23 -4.27
N SER A 60 -1.55 -7.00 -4.55
CA SER A 60 -0.47 -7.05 -3.56
C SER A 60 -0.13 -5.63 -3.14
N MET A 61 -0.09 -5.38 -1.84
CA MET A 61 0.24 -4.08 -1.26
C MET A 61 1.44 -4.22 -0.35
N GLY A 62 2.29 -3.19 -0.33
CA GLY A 62 3.47 -3.20 0.51
C GLY A 62 3.92 -1.79 0.86
N VAL A 63 4.53 -1.66 2.04
CA VAL A 63 4.82 -0.36 2.67
C VAL A 63 6.28 -0.28 3.05
N VAL A 64 6.92 0.84 2.72
CA VAL A 64 8.33 1.11 3.06
C VAL A 64 8.47 2.52 3.61
N PHE A 65 9.36 2.73 4.57
CA PHE A 65 9.79 4.08 4.93
C PHE A 65 10.88 4.55 3.97
N ASP A 66 10.64 5.69 3.34
CA ASP A 66 11.67 6.48 2.68
C ASP A 66 12.49 7.25 3.74
N ASP A 67 13.65 6.70 4.07
CA ASP A 67 14.68 7.32 4.90
C ASP A 67 15.56 8.20 4.01
N PRO A 68 15.91 9.46 4.38
CA PRO A 68 15.87 10.09 5.71
C PRO A 68 14.59 10.87 6.04
N HIS A 69 13.60 10.86 5.16
CA HIS A 69 12.46 11.76 5.26
C HIS A 69 11.29 11.23 6.07
N LYS A 70 11.38 9.99 6.58
CA LYS A 70 10.30 9.27 7.29
C LYS A 70 8.98 9.35 6.53
N SER A 71 9.04 9.34 5.21
CA SER A 71 7.85 9.35 4.37
C SER A 71 7.43 7.91 4.09
N ILE A 72 6.14 7.66 3.92
CA ILE A 72 5.64 6.31 3.64
C ILE A 72 5.47 6.15 2.12
N ALA A 73 6.17 5.18 1.56
CA ALA A 73 5.95 4.72 0.20
C ALA A 73 4.98 3.52 0.22
N LEU A 74 3.82 3.67 -0.43
CA LEU A 74 2.89 2.57 -0.64
C LEU A 74 3.08 2.04 -2.08
N HIS A 75 3.38 0.76 -2.19
CA HIS A 75 3.45 0.07 -3.46
C HIS A 75 2.21 -0.80 -3.62
N VAL A 76 1.57 -0.73 -4.80
CA VAL A 76 0.41 -1.55 -5.15
C VAL A 76 0.68 -2.26 -6.48
N LYS A 77 0.49 -3.58 -6.49
CA LYS A 77 0.67 -4.44 -7.66
C LYS A 77 -0.61 -5.22 -7.93
N SER A 78 -1.07 -5.22 -9.19
CA SER A 78 -2.08 -6.19 -9.64
C SER A 78 -1.38 -7.41 -10.24
N GLN A 79 -1.95 -8.61 -10.10
CA GLN A 79 -1.40 -9.81 -10.74
C GLN A 79 -1.37 -9.72 -12.29
N GLN A 80 -2.15 -8.81 -12.88
CA GLN A 80 -2.33 -8.70 -14.33
C GLN A 80 -1.81 -7.39 -14.94
N GLY A 81 -1.17 -6.51 -14.17
CA GLY A 81 -0.87 -5.15 -14.62
C GLY A 81 0.36 -4.51 -13.97
N PRO A 82 0.73 -3.29 -14.42
CA PRO A 82 1.91 -2.59 -13.92
C PRO A 82 1.80 -2.24 -12.43
N ILE A 83 2.96 -2.02 -11.81
CA ILE A 83 3.06 -1.55 -10.43
C ILE A 83 2.58 -0.09 -10.39
N LEU A 84 1.58 0.17 -9.55
CA LEU A 84 1.21 1.52 -9.14
C LEU A 84 2.04 1.86 -7.90
N GLU A 85 3.06 2.68 -8.08
CA GLU A 85 3.81 3.26 -6.97
C GLU A 85 3.11 4.54 -6.52
N LEU A 86 2.63 4.55 -5.28
CA LEU A 86 1.93 5.67 -4.69
C LEU A 86 2.74 6.18 -3.49
N MET A 87 3.54 7.21 -3.73
CA MET A 87 4.27 7.87 -2.66
C MET A 87 3.34 8.82 -1.91
N THR A 88 3.27 8.68 -0.59
CA THR A 88 2.55 9.61 0.27
C THR A 88 3.53 10.32 1.19
N LYS A 89 3.64 11.63 1.01
CA LYS A 89 4.32 12.52 1.93
C LYS A 89 3.29 13.20 2.80
N GLY A 90 3.07 12.69 4.01
CA GLY A 90 2.17 13.29 5.00
C GLY A 90 0.68 13.30 4.61
N HIS A 91 0.27 12.49 3.62
CA HIS A 91 -1.14 12.36 3.23
C HIS A 91 -1.62 10.95 3.56
N PRO A 92 -2.39 10.75 4.63
CA PRO A 92 -2.75 9.43 5.13
C PRO A 92 -3.84 8.75 4.28
N CYS A 93 -4.10 9.22 3.06
CA CYS A 93 -5.19 8.73 2.22
C CYS A 93 -4.78 8.75 0.74
N LEU A 94 -4.91 7.62 0.08
CA LEU A 94 -4.66 7.43 -1.34
C LEU A 94 -5.91 6.87 -2.01
N ARG A 95 -6.25 7.39 -3.20
CA ARG A 95 -7.37 6.90 -4.00
C ARG A 95 -6.91 6.58 -5.41
N PHE A 96 -7.30 5.42 -5.92
CA PHE A 96 -7.02 5.01 -7.29
C PHE A 96 -8.13 4.09 -7.81
N VAL A 97 -8.20 3.93 -9.13
CA VAL A 97 -9.09 2.96 -9.78
C VAL A 97 -8.24 1.74 -10.14
N SER A 98 -8.63 0.58 -9.61
CA SER A 98 -8.00 -0.70 -9.93
C SER A 98 -8.14 -1.05 -11.42
N PRO A 99 -7.29 -1.95 -11.96
CA PRO A 99 -7.39 -2.42 -13.33
C PRO A 99 -8.77 -2.95 -13.75
N LYS A 100 -9.56 -3.55 -12.84
CA LYS A 100 -10.93 -3.99 -13.12
C LYS A 100 -12.00 -2.90 -12.95
N GLY A 101 -11.61 -1.68 -12.58
CA GLY A 101 -12.50 -0.52 -12.52
C GLY A 101 -13.14 -0.26 -11.14
N THR A 102 -12.75 -0.99 -10.10
CA THR A 102 -13.15 -0.72 -8.70
C THR A 102 -12.41 0.52 -8.20
N ASP A 103 -13.14 1.48 -7.64
CA ASP A 103 -12.57 2.66 -6.96
C ASP A 103 -12.11 2.25 -5.56
N VAL A 104 -10.83 2.46 -5.27
CA VAL A 104 -10.16 2.02 -4.05
C VAL A 104 -9.62 3.24 -3.33
N THR A 105 -9.97 3.37 -2.05
CA THR A 105 -9.37 4.33 -1.12
C THR A 105 -8.61 3.57 -0.02
N ILE A 106 -7.38 3.99 0.25
CA ILE A 106 -6.52 3.42 1.28
C ILE A 106 -6.19 4.51 2.27
N GLN A 107 -6.53 4.29 3.54
CA GLN A 107 -6.09 5.13 4.65
C GLN A 107 -4.89 4.49 5.34
N ILE A 108 -3.84 5.26 5.57
CA ILE A 108 -2.58 4.82 6.18
C ILE A 108 -2.50 5.38 7.60
N HIS A 109 -2.35 4.50 8.57
CA HIS A 109 -2.22 4.85 9.99
C HIS A 109 -0.90 4.31 10.52
N GLU A 110 -0.13 5.18 11.18
CA GLU A 110 1.04 4.79 11.95
C GLU A 110 0.60 4.62 13.42
N ASP A 111 0.87 3.45 13.99
CA ASP A 111 0.64 3.20 15.42
C ASP A 111 1.93 3.56 16.18
N GLU A 112 1.80 4.39 17.23
CA GLU A 112 2.90 4.83 18.12
C GLU A 112 3.36 3.77 19.12
#